data_AF-F6KDW0-F1
#
_entry.id   AF-F6KDW0-F1
#
_cell.length_a   1.000
_cell.length_b   1.000
_cell.length_c   1.000
_cell.angle_alpha   90.00
_cell.angle_beta   90.00
_cell.angle_gamma   90.00
#
_symmetry.space_group_name_H-M   'P 1'
#
loop_
_entity.id
_entity.type
_entity.pdbx_description
1 polymer ?
#
loop_
_entity_poly.entity_id
_entity_poly.type
_entity_poly.pdbx_seq_one_letter_code
_entity_poly.pdbx_strand_id
1 'polypeptide(L)' 'DIPEGKSMTFKWRGKPLFIRHRTPSEISTERSVAVSTLRDPQPDEVRVQKPEWLIVIGVCTHLGCVPIANAGDFGGYYC' A
#
# COMPACT_ATOMS: atom_id res chain seq x y z
N ASP A 1 -16.51 -4.48 -8.06
CA ASP A 1 -16.00 -4.75 -6.71
C ASP A 1 -14.55 -5.20 -6.72
N ILE A 2 -13.82 -4.99 -5.63
CA ILE A 2 -12.42 -5.42 -5.46
C ILE A 2 -12.41 -6.62 -4.50
N PRO A 3 -12.11 -7.84 -4.97
CA PRO A 3 -12.05 -9.01 -4.09
C PRO A 3 -10.96 -8.87 -3.03
N GLU A 4 -11.18 -9.51 -1.88
CA GLU A 4 -10.14 -9.63 -0.85
C GLU A 4 -8.90 -10.30 -1.45
N GLY A 5 -7.71 -9.88 -1.01
CA GLY A 5 -6.47 -10.42 -1.56
C GLY A 5 -6.05 -9.83 -2.91
N LYS A 6 -6.87 -8.95 -3.54
CA LYS A 6 -6.58 -8.35 -4.85
C LYS A 6 -6.24 -6.86 -4.79
N SER A 7 -5.50 -6.43 -5.81
CA SER A 7 -5.12 -5.05 -6.10
C SER A 7 -5.75 -4.61 -7.41
N MET A 8 -6.20 -3.36 -7.48
CA MET A 8 -6.63 -2.72 -8.72
C MET A 8 -6.00 -1.34 -8.84
N THR A 9 -5.68 -0.95 -10.07
CA THR A 9 -5.11 0.35 -10.41
C THR A 9 -6.13 1.16 -11.20
N PHE A 10 -6.36 2.40 -10.76
CA PHE A 10 -7.27 3.33 -11.40
C PHE A 10 -6.54 4.62 -11.79
N LYS A 11 -7.08 5.36 -12.75
CA LYS A 11 -6.64 6.73 -13.04
C LYS A 11 -7.51 7.70 -12.23
N TRP A 12 -6.88 8.49 -11.36
CA TRP A 12 -7.58 9.49 -10.54
C TRP A 12 -6.81 10.80 -10.52
N ARG A 13 -7.47 11.90 -10.91
CA ARG A 13 -6.88 13.25 -10.99
C ARG A 13 -5.53 13.28 -11.73
N GLY A 14 -5.44 12.51 -12.82
CA GLY A 14 -4.23 12.42 -13.65
C GLY A 14 -3.10 11.55 -13.08
N LYS A 15 -3.29 10.90 -11.93
CA LYS A 15 -2.31 10.03 -11.28
C LYS A 15 -2.82 8.58 -11.18
N PRO A 16 -1.95 7.57 -11.11
CA PRO A 16 -2.34 6.22 -10.74
C PRO A 16 -2.80 6.19 -9.28
N LEU A 17 -3.90 5.49 -9.02
CA LEU A 17 -4.45 5.23 -7.70
C LEU A 17 -4.47 3.71 -7.50
N PHE A 18 -3.75 3.22 -6.51
CA PHE A 18 -3.78 1.81 -6.13
C PHE A 18 -4.80 1.60 -5.03
N ILE A 19 -5.65 0.59 -5.23
CA ILE A 19 -6.62 0.16 -4.23
C ILE A 19 -6.40 -1.33 -3.98
N ARG A 20 -6.16 -1.69 -2.72
CA ARG A 20 -5.89 -3.04 -2.26
C ARG A 20 -6.90 -3.40 -1.16
N HIS A 21 -7.63 -4.49 -1.34
CA HIS A 21 -8.54 -5.05 -0.33
C HIS A 21 -7.81 -6.10 0.53
N ARG A 22 -7.15 -5.64 1.59
CA ARG A 22 -6.23 -6.42 2.43
C ARG A 22 -6.96 -7.49 3.23
N THR A 23 -6.29 -8.64 3.37
CA THR A 23 -6.70 -9.73 4.25
C THR A 23 -6.37 -9.41 5.71
N PRO A 24 -7.00 -10.08 6.70
CA PRO A 24 -6.64 -9.94 8.11
C PRO A 24 -5.16 -10.26 8.40
N SER A 25 -4.58 -11.23 7.68
CA SER A 25 -3.18 -11.63 7.83
C SER A 25 -2.21 -10.53 7.41
N GLU A 26 -2.50 -9.86 6.29
CA GLU A 26 -1.70 -8.72 5.81
C GLU A 26 -1.78 -7.56 6.81
N ILE A 27 -2.98 -7.22 7.28
CA ILE A 27 -3.17 -6.16 8.27
C ILE A 27 -2.38 -6.46 9.56
N SER A 28 -2.44 -7.70 10.05
CA SER A 28 -1.69 -8.12 11.24
C SER A 28 -0.18 -8.02 11.02
N THR A 29 0.29 -8.43 9.84
CA THR A 29 1.72 -8.36 9.49
C THR A 29 2.20 -6.91 9.50
N GLU A 30 1.51 -6.00 8.80
CA GLU A 30 1.91 -4.60 8.70
C GLU A 30 1.87 -3.87 10.05
N ARG A 31 0.88 -4.17 10.90
CA ARG A 31 0.79 -3.59 12.25
C ARG A 31 1.84 -4.11 13.22
N SER A 32 2.44 -5.27 12.94
CA SER A 32 3.50 -5.85 13.78
C SER A 32 4.88 -5.30 13.46
N VAL A 33 5.02 -4.48 12.42
CA VAL A 33 6.30 -3.88 12.03
C VAL A 33 6.75 -2.87 13.09
N ALA A 34 7.99 -3.02 13.55
CA ALA A 34 8.62 -2.06 14.45
C ALA A 34 8.90 -0.73 13.71
N VAL A 35 7.97 0.23 13.77
CA VAL A 35 8.00 1.47 12.96
C VAL A 35 9.30 2.29 13.09
N SER A 36 10.02 2.14 14.20
CA SER A 36 11.31 2.81 14.44
C SER A 36 12.43 2.32 13.51
N THR A 37 12.28 1.17 12.85
CA THR A 37 13.26 0.64 11.90
C THR A 37 13.03 1.14 10.47
N LEU A 38 11.88 1.78 10.21
CA LEU A 38 11.51 2.30 8.90
C LEU A 38 12.20 3.65 8.64
N ARG A 39 12.53 3.92 7.37
CA ARG A 39 13.11 5.20 6.94
C ARG A 39 12.22 6.40 7.28
N ASP A 40 10.90 6.20 7.19
CA ASP A 40 9.86 7.18 7.55
C ASP A 40 8.90 6.50 8.54
N PRO A 41 9.10 6.68 9.86
CA PRO A 41 8.30 5.99 10.88
C PRO A 41 6.84 6.42 10.85
N GLN A 42 5.96 5.52 10.39
CA GLN A 42 4.53 5.76 10.40
C GLN A 42 3.75 4.44 10.61
N PRO A 43 2.93 4.33 11.66
CA PRO A 43 2.13 3.13 11.90
C PRO A 43 1.00 2.98 10.87
N ASP A 44 0.54 1.74 10.63
CA ASP A 44 -0.51 1.47 9.63
C ASP A 44 -1.82 2.17 10.00
N GLU A 45 -2.18 2.19 11.29
CA GLU A 45 -3.48 2.70 11.77
C GLU A 45 -3.68 4.19 11.53
N VAL A 46 -2.61 4.97 11.33
CA VAL A 46 -2.73 6.41 11.01
C VAL A 46 -2.78 6.66 9.50
N ARG A 47 -2.45 5.64 8.67
CA ARG A 47 -2.43 5.73 7.21
C ARG A 47 -3.77 5.35 6.58
N VAL A 48 -4.59 4.56 7.28
CA VAL A 48 -5.87 4.05 6.79
C VAL A 48 -7.00 4.37 7.75
N GLN A 49 -8.21 4.59 7.22
CA GLN A 49 -9.42 4.75 8.05
C GLN A 49 -10.14 3.42 8.29
N LYS A 50 -10.06 2.52 7.31
CA LYS A 50 -10.62 1.17 7.34
C LYS A 50 -9.50 0.18 7.05
N PRO A 51 -9.09 -0.68 7.99
CA PRO A 51 -7.89 -1.51 7.84
C PRO A 51 -7.91 -2.44 6.63
N GLU A 52 -9.08 -2.91 6.21
CA GLU A 52 -9.24 -3.75 5.02
C GLU A 52 -8.98 -2.99 3.70
N TRP A 53 -8.97 -1.66 3.71
CA TRP A 53 -8.75 -0.83 2.52
C TRP A 53 -7.43 -0.06 2.60
N LEU A 54 -6.47 -0.44 1.75
CA LEU A 54 -5.30 0.39 1.47
C LEU A 54 -5.53 1.13 0.15
N ILE A 55 -5.56 2.46 0.23
CA ILE A 55 -5.78 3.36 -0.91
C ILE A 55 -4.62 4.34 -0.97
N VAL A 56 -3.78 4.25 -2.00
CA VAL A 56 -2.57 5.07 -2.13
C VAL A 56 -2.42 5.63 -3.53
N ILE A 57 -1.81 6.82 -3.63
CA ILE A 57 -1.39 7.39 -4.91
C ILE A 57 -0.15 6.60 -5.37
N GLY A 58 -0.23 5.95 -6.52
CA GLY A 58 0.79 5.06 -7.08
C GLY A 58 1.97 5.80 -7.71
N VAL A 59 2.50 6.81 -7.02
CA VAL A 59 3.59 7.68 -7.51
C VAL A 59 4.74 7.56 -6.53
N CYS A 60 5.86 6.97 -6.97
CA CYS A 60 7.05 6.83 -6.14
C CYS A 60 7.59 8.20 -5.72
N THR A 61 7.91 8.36 -4.44
CA THR A 61 8.34 9.64 -3.85
C THR A 61 9.75 10.06 -4.26
N HIS A 62 10.52 9.20 -4.94
CA HIS A 62 11.83 9.55 -5.49
C HIS A 62 11.71 10.50 -6.69
N LEU A 63 11.18 10.01 -7.81
CA LEU A 63 11.06 10.77 -9.08
C LEU A 63 9.71 10.58 -9.80
N GLY A 64 8.74 9.92 -9.16
CA GLY A 64 7.38 9.84 -9.68
C GLY A 64 7.07 8.70 -10.66
N CYS A 65 7.97 7.73 -10.81
CA CYS A 65 7.66 6.48 -11.51
C CYS A 65 6.47 5.75 -10.85
N VAL A 66 5.82 4.89 -11.62
CA VAL A 66 4.67 4.09 -11.16
C VAL A 66 5.16 2.74 -10.65
N PRO A 67 5.02 2.42 -9.34
CA PRO A 67 5.47 1.14 -8.80
C PRO A 67 4.63 -0.05 -9.30
N ILE A 68 5.25 -1.22 -9.38
CA ILE A 68 4.64 -2.51 -9.71
C ILE A 68 4.12 -3.16 -8.41
N ALA A 69 2.87 -3.59 -8.40
CA ALA A 69 2.25 -4.28 -7.25
C ALA A 69 2.75 -5.73 -7.10
N ASN A 70 2.79 -6.23 -5.86
CA ASN A 70 3.21 -7.59 -5.49
C ASN A 70 4.64 -7.91 -5.97
N ALA A 71 5.51 -6.91 -5.99
CA ALA A 71 6.91 -7.01 -6.37
C ALA A 71 7.80 -6.39 -5.30
N GLY A 72 9.08 -6.76 -5.31
CA GLY A 72 10.04 -6.37 -4.29
C GLY A 72 9.99 -7.27 -3.05
N ASP A 73 10.92 -7.02 -2.13
CA ASP A 73 11.24 -7.98 -1.05
C ASP A 73 10.22 -7.98 0.10
N PHE A 74 9.34 -6.96 0.17
CA PHE A 74 8.39 -6.76 1.27
C PHE A 74 6.94 -7.06 0.88
N GLY A 75 6.69 -7.69 -0.27
CA GLY A 75 5.33 -8.09 -0.67
C GLY A 75 4.37 -6.92 -0.99
N GLY A 76 4.89 -5.69 -1.10
CA GLY A 76 4.12 -4.48 -1.38
C GLY A 76 4.25 -4.01 -2.83
N TYR A 77 5.07 -2.97 -3.04
CA TYR A 77 5.29 -2.33 -4.33
C TYR A 77 6.78 -2.15 -4.63
N TYR A 78 7.16 -2.33 -5.89
CA TYR A 78 8.53 -2.12 -6.38
C TYR A 78 8.58 -1.04 -7.45
N CYS A 79 9.46 -0.05 -7.27
CA CYS A 79 9.69 1.03 -8.21
C CYS A 79 11.02 0.84 -8.93
#